data_AF-A0A842I506-F1
#
_entry.id   AF-A0A842I506-F1
#
_cell.length_a   1.000
_cell.length_b   1.000
_cell.length_c   1.000
_cell.angle_alpha   90.00
_cell.angle_beta   90.00
_cell.angle_gamma   90.00
#
_symmetry.space_group_name_H-M   'P 1'
#
loop_
_entity.id
_entity.type
_entity.pdbx_description
1 polymer ?
#
loop_
_entity_poly.entity_id
_entity_poly.type
_entity_poly.pdbx_seq_one_letter_code
_entity_poly.pdbx_strand_id
1 'polypeptide(L)' 'MRKVIAVACVVSWSGFWAFGYLALSARIEDPQQMVTAGLLAFAGFLTGMFTYMRLSRDMV' A
#
# COMPACT_ATOMS: atom_id res chain seq x y z
N MET A 1 -19.50 9.43 2.30
CA MET A 1 -19.39 7.95 2.22
C MET A 1 -18.19 7.43 3.04
N ARG A 2 -18.08 7.79 4.33
CA ARG A 2 -16.89 7.51 5.18
C ARG A 2 -16.50 6.03 5.27
N LYS A 3 -17.46 5.10 5.23
CA LYS A 3 -17.19 3.65 5.29
C LYS A 3 -16.33 3.16 4.11
N VAL A 4 -16.59 3.66 2.90
CA VAL A 4 -15.84 3.25 1.70
C VAL A 4 -14.38 3.70 1.79
N ILE A 5 -14.15 4.92 2.29
CA ILE A 5 -12.81 5.49 2.45
C ILE A 5 -12.04 4.74 3.55
N ALA A 6 -12.71 4.37 4.64
CA ALA A 6 -12.10 3.56 5.69
C ALA A 6 -11.66 2.17 5.17
N VAL A 7 -12.51 1.50 4.39
CA VAL A 7 -12.17 0.20 3.78
C VAL A 7 -11.01 0.36 2.78
N ALA A 8 -11.03 1.39 1.92
CA ALA A 8 -9.95 1.65 0.98
C ALA A 8 -8.60 1.91 1.68
N CYS A 9 -8.63 2.60 2.82
CA CYS A 9 -7.44 2.84 3.64
C CYS A 9 -6.85 1.53 4.20
N VAL A 10 -7.70 0.65 4.74
CA VAL A 10 -7.27 -0.66 5.27
C VAL A 10 -6.73 -1.56 4.16
N VAL A 11 -7.41 -1.63 3.01
CA VAL A 11 -6.96 -2.44 1.86
C VAL A 11 -5.62 -1.93 1.33
N SER A 12 -5.45 -0.62 1.20
CA SER A 12 -4.19 -0.03 0.72
C SER A 12 -3.03 -0.31 1.69
N TRP A 13 -3.26 -0.22 3.00
CA TRP A 13 -2.25 -0.53 4.01
C TRP A 13 -1.90 -2.01 4.07
N SER A 14 -2.90 -2.88 3.89
CA SER A 14 -2.69 -4.33 3.80
C SER A 14 -1.91 -4.70 2.54
N GLY A 15 -2.22 -4.07 1.40
CA GLY A 15 -1.47 -4.25 0.16
C GLY A 15 -0.02 -3.79 0.28
N PHE A 16 0.23 -2.62 0.89
CA PHE A 16 1.58 -2.15 1.17
C PHE A 16 2.41 -3.17 1.97
N TRP A 17 1.86 -3.73 3.04
CA TRP A 17 2.57 -4.72 3.86
C TRP A 17 2.77 -6.05 3.15
N ALA A 18 1.79 -6.52 2.37
CA ALA A 18 1.92 -7.76 1.60
C ALA A 18 3.02 -7.66 0.53
N PHE A 19 3.00 -6.60 -0.28
CA PHE A 19 4.02 -6.37 -1.31
C PHE A 19 5.37 -5.92 -0.73
N GLY A 20 5.36 -5.19 0.40
CA GLY A 20 6.57 -4.84 1.13
C GLY A 20 7.28 -6.07 1.71
N TYR A 21 6.54 -7.03 2.25
CA TYR A 21 7.11 -8.29 2.72
C TYR A 21 7.66 -9.13 1.56
N LEU A 22 6.97 -9.16 0.42
CA LEU A 22 7.46 -9.81 -0.79
C LEU A 22 8.74 -9.16 -1.32
N ALA A 23 8.85 -7.82 -1.26
CA ALA A 23 10.07 -7.11 -1.65
C ALA A 23 11.23 -7.37 -0.67
N LEU A 24 10.96 -7.43 0.64
CA LEU A 24 11.97 -7.73 1.67
C LEU A 24 12.43 -9.20 1.66
N SER A 25 11.53 -10.11 1.29
CA SER A 25 11.81 -11.57 1.26
C SER A 25 12.26 -12.05 -0.13
N ALA A 26 12.27 -11.19 -1.14
CA ALA A 26 12.79 -11.52 -2.46
C ALA A 26 14.29 -11.86 -2.33
N ARG A 27 14.66 -13.09 -2.71
CA ARG A 27 16.06 -13.49 -2.80
C ARG A 27 16.77 -12.63 -3.86
N ILE A 28 18.02 -12.29 -3.58
CA ILE A 28 18.90 -11.45 -4.42
C ILE A 28 19.09 -12.02 -5.84
N GLU A 29 18.76 -13.29 -6.05
CA GLU A 29 18.82 -13.99 -7.35
C GLU A 29 17.81 -13.46 -8.38
N ASP A 30 16.69 -12.85 -7.97
CA ASP A 30 15.67 -12.29 -8.87
C ASP A 30 15.42 -10.79 -8.62
N PRO A 31 16.37 -9.91 -9.02
CA PRO A 31 16.26 -8.47 -8.81
C PRO A 31 15.02 -7.85 -9.45
N GLN A 32 14.51 -8.43 -10.54
CA GLN A 32 13.30 -7.96 -11.23
C GLN A 32 12.03 -8.19 -10.38
N GLN A 33 11.97 -9.27 -9.60
CA GLN A 33 10.87 -9.54 -8.68
C GLN A 33 10.89 -8.59 -7.48
N MET A 34 12.09 -8.26 -6.99
CA MET A 34 12.27 -7.27 -5.92
C MET A 34 11.81 -5.87 -6.34
N VAL A 35 12.15 -5.44 -7.57
CA VAL A 35 11.76 -4.12 -8.11
C VAL A 35 10.25 -4.04 -8.35
N THR A 36 9.63 -5.09 -8.91
CA THR A 36 8.18 -5.11 -9.14
C THR A 36 7.40 -5.15 -7.83
N ALA A 37 7.82 -5.94 -6.84
CA ALA A 37 7.24 -5.94 -5.50
C ALA A 37 7.42 -4.59 -4.80
N GLY A 38 8.58 -3.95 -4.95
CA GLY A 38 8.85 -2.61 -4.43
C GLY A 38 7.94 -1.53 -5.05
N LEU A 39 7.72 -1.57 -6.37
CA LEU A 39 6.80 -0.66 -7.07
C LEU A 39 5.35 -0.84 -6.62
N LEU A 40 4.90 -2.09 -6.45
CA LEU A 40 3.57 -2.41 -5.92
C LEU A 40 3.40 -1.94 -4.48
N ALA A 41 4.43 -2.10 -3.64
CA ALA A 41 4.45 -1.56 -2.29
C ALA A 41 4.37 -0.02 -2.34
N PHE A 42 5.16 0.65 -3.18
CA PHE A 42 5.15 2.10 -3.32
C PHE A 42 3.77 2.64 -3.76
N ALA A 43 3.12 1.96 -4.71
CA ALA A 43 1.76 2.28 -5.13
C ALA A 43 0.73 2.09 -4.00
N GLY A 44 0.86 1.01 -3.21
CA GLY A 44 0.04 0.78 -2.02
C GLY A 44 0.24 1.84 -0.93
N PHE A 45 1.48 2.31 -0.75
CA PHE A 45 1.83 3.37 0.20
C PHE A 45 1.23 4.72 -0.21
N LEU A 46 1.39 5.12 -1.48
CA LEU A 46 0.82 6.36 -2.02
C LEU A 46 -0.71 6.36 -1.94
N THR A 47 -1.33 5.25 -2.34
CA THR A 47 -2.79 5.12 -2.31
C THR A 47 -3.30 5.13 -0.87
N GLY A 48 -2.62 4.43 0.05
CA GLY A 48 -2.91 4.39 1.48
C GLY A 48 -2.83 5.78 2.12
N MET A 49 -1.75 6.52 1.85
CA MET A 49 -1.56 7.88 2.36
C MET A 49 -2.63 8.84 1.81
N PHE A 50 -2.99 8.71 0.53
CA PHE A 50 -4.05 9.50 -0.08
C PHE A 50 -5.43 9.22 0.53
N THR A 51 -5.78 7.94 0.72
CA THR A 51 -7.03 7.55 1.40
C THR A 51 -7.06 7.97 2.87
N TYR A 52 -5.93 7.93 3.58
CA TYR A 52 -5.83 8.37 4.97
C TYR A 52 -6.08 9.88 5.11
N MET A 53 -5.43 10.69 4.26
CA MET A 53 -5.67 12.14 4.22
C MET A 53 -7.11 12.49 3.84
N ARG A 54 -7.73 11.71 2.96
CA ARG A 54 -9.12 11.91 2.56
C ARG A 54 -10.09 11.52 3.69
N LEU A 55 -9.81 10.44 4.41
CA LEU A 55 -10.59 10.01 5.56
C LEU A 55 -10.54 11.03 6.71
N SER A 56 -9.37 11.62 6.97
CA SER A 56 -9.22 12.65 8.01
C SER A 56 -9.92 13.96 7.63
N ARG A 57 -9.90 14.34 6.35
CA ARG A 57 -10.60 15.54 5.85
C ARG A 57 -12.12 15.38 5.83
N ASP A 58 -12.65 14.21 5.46
CA ASP A 58 -14.09 13.94 5.46
C ASP A 58 -14.69 13.73 6.87
N MET A 59 -13.85 13.76 7.92
CA MET A 59 -14.27 13.58 9.31
C MET A 59 -14.39 14.90 10.09
N VAL A 60 -13.92 16.03 9.53
CA VAL A 60 -14.11 17.40 10.06
C VAL A 60 -15.30 18.05 9.35
#